data_AF-A0A3A8NQY3-F1
#
_entry.id   AF-A0A3A8NQY3-F1
#
_cell.length_a   1.000
_cell.length_b   1.000
_cell.length_c   1.000
_cell.angle_alpha   90.00
_cell.angle_beta   90.00
_cell.angle_gamma   90.00
#
_symmetry.space_group_name_H-M   'P 1'
#
loop_
_entity.id
_entity.type
_entity.pdbx_description
1 polymer ?
#
loop_
_entity_poly.entity_id
_entity_poly.type
_entity_poly.pdbx_seq_one_letter_code
_entity_poly.pdbx_strand_id
1 'polypeptide(L)'
;MVRSARERRLSPASTSTSPMPASSQPLSRRLEEGTGMARRQAEQSTFLEALFQGSWNSGVYGQFVRARHYVNHLRQLHVLYEAFEAVLPGVEEGAVARMLRLPELRRASALLADLEWFCGDTRTHPFACAETRLHAERIHEVAEEAPHLLIAHAYARCVQDLYTSPQRSLLITQAFELDGGQGTAFYNAVAPGELQAFQARLSARLDEVALGEQEAQEVVQEARLAFRIQGLICDELARDAPGLSG
;
A
#
# COMPACT_ATOMS: atom_id res chain seq x y z
N MET A 1 -7.26 12.84 78.87
CA MET A 1 -7.82 11.73 78.07
C MET A 1 -8.33 12.34 76.75
N VAL A 2 -7.90 11.77 75.62
CA VAL A 2 -8.43 11.96 74.23
C VAL A 2 -7.94 13.14 73.36
N ARG A 3 -7.00 12.76 72.48
CA ARG A 3 -6.57 13.17 71.11
C ARG A 3 -7.47 14.07 70.22
N SER A 4 -6.81 14.87 69.35
CA SER A 4 -6.82 14.81 67.84
C SER A 4 -6.65 16.22 67.25
N ALA A 5 -5.51 16.64 66.67
CA ALA A 5 -4.88 16.27 65.39
C ALA A 5 -5.61 16.74 64.10
N ARG A 6 -4.87 17.49 63.29
CA ARG A 6 -5.02 17.83 61.85
C ARG A 6 -5.87 19.06 61.47
N GLU A 7 -5.17 20.15 61.15
CA GLU A 7 -5.43 20.89 59.92
C GLU A 7 -4.11 21.02 59.15
N ARG A 8 -4.09 20.40 57.97
CA ARG A 8 -2.94 20.30 57.06
C ARG A 8 -3.12 21.35 55.98
N ARG A 9 -2.07 22.15 55.76
CA ARG A 9 -1.92 23.14 54.71
C ARG A 9 -2.20 22.51 53.33
N LEU A 10 -3.00 23.18 52.51
CA LEU A 10 -3.13 22.92 51.09
C LEU A 10 -1.95 23.59 50.38
N SER A 11 -1.09 22.78 49.74
CA SER A 11 -0.13 23.26 48.74
C SER A 11 -0.77 23.16 47.35
N PRO A 12 -0.54 24.13 46.44
CA PRO A 12 -1.04 24.04 45.08
C PRO A 12 -0.27 22.99 44.30
N ALA A 13 -0.99 22.17 43.53
CA ALA A 13 -0.41 21.14 42.66
C ALA A 13 0.31 21.79 41.47
N SER A 14 1.62 21.57 41.39
CA SER A 14 2.41 21.86 40.19
C SER A 14 2.12 20.77 39.15
N THR A 15 1.45 21.12 38.05
CA THR A 15 1.30 20.25 36.88
C THR A 15 2.64 20.22 36.13
N SER A 16 3.43 19.17 36.35
CA SER A 16 4.56 18.84 35.48
C SER A 16 4.04 18.11 34.24
N THR A 17 4.14 18.72 33.08
CA THR A 17 3.93 18.04 31.79
C THR A 17 5.16 17.18 31.52
N SER A 18 5.13 15.91 31.92
CA SER A 18 6.15 14.94 31.54
C SER A 18 6.03 14.61 30.04
N PRO A 19 7.13 14.50 29.29
CA PRO A 19 7.07 14.02 27.91
C PRO A 19 6.54 12.58 27.90
N MET A 20 5.58 12.30 27.01
CA MET A 20 5.05 10.95 26.82
C MET A 20 6.17 10.00 26.41
N PRO A 21 6.20 8.74 26.90
CA PRO A 21 7.24 7.80 26.54
C PRO A 21 7.16 7.48 25.04
N ALA A 22 8.32 7.45 24.38
CA ALA A 22 8.46 6.94 23.02
C ALA A 22 7.97 5.48 22.96
N SER A 23 7.33 5.08 21.85
CA SER A 23 6.85 3.71 21.67
C SER A 23 8.01 2.71 21.82
N SER A 24 7.86 1.67 22.63
CA SER A 24 8.94 0.72 22.91
C SER A 24 9.22 -0.28 21.77
N GLN A 25 8.31 -0.39 20.78
CA GLN A 25 8.42 -1.28 19.63
C GLN A 25 8.65 -0.49 18.33
N PRO A 26 9.57 -0.91 17.45
CA PRO A 26 9.81 -0.24 16.17
C PRO A 26 8.57 -0.23 15.26
N LEU A 27 8.40 0.83 14.46
CA LEU A 27 7.22 1.03 13.61
C LEU A 27 7.05 -0.10 12.58
N SER A 28 8.15 -0.59 12.00
CA SER A 28 8.14 -1.70 11.05
C SER A 28 7.42 -2.94 11.61
N ARG A 29 7.72 -3.28 12.87
CA ARG A 29 7.15 -4.41 13.58
C ARG A 29 5.69 -4.18 13.97
N ARG A 30 5.34 -2.96 14.41
CA ARG A 30 3.94 -2.59 14.69
C ARG A 30 3.07 -2.71 13.44
N LEU A 31 3.59 -2.30 12.28
CA LEU A 31 2.90 -2.44 11.00
C LEU A 31 2.74 -3.90 10.59
N GLU A 32 3.79 -4.71 10.68
CA GLU A 32 3.75 -6.13 10.34
C GLU A 32 2.73 -6.90 11.19
N GLU A 33 2.82 -6.78 12.52
CA GLU A 33 1.92 -7.47 13.46
C GLU A 33 0.50 -6.90 13.37
N GLY A 34 0.39 -5.57 13.27
CA GLY A 34 -0.88 -4.86 13.25
C GLY A 34 -1.69 -5.10 11.99
N THR A 35 -1.07 -5.22 10.82
CA THR A 35 -1.77 -5.34 9.53
C THR A 35 -1.97 -6.79 9.05
N GLY A 36 -1.37 -7.77 9.73
CA GLY A 36 -1.32 -9.16 9.26
C GLY A 36 -2.65 -9.79 8.88
N MET A 37 -3.75 -9.51 9.60
CA MET A 37 -5.08 -10.02 9.23
C MET A 37 -5.62 -9.37 7.94
N ALA A 38 -5.58 -8.04 7.86
CA ALA A 38 -6.06 -7.29 6.69
C ALA A 38 -5.24 -7.62 5.44
N ARG A 39 -3.91 -7.76 5.61
CA ARG A 39 -3.00 -8.22 4.55
C ARG A 39 -3.41 -9.58 4.00
N ARG A 40 -3.55 -10.59 4.88
CA ARG A 40 -3.94 -11.95 4.45
C ARG A 40 -5.27 -11.97 3.70
N GLN A 41 -6.25 -11.22 4.19
CA GLN A 41 -7.56 -11.12 3.53
C GLN A 41 -7.44 -10.51 2.12
N ALA A 42 -6.64 -9.46 1.95
CA ALA A 42 -6.40 -8.87 0.64
C ALA A 42 -5.62 -9.81 -0.31
N GLU A 43 -4.63 -10.55 0.22
CA GLU A 43 -3.83 -11.54 -0.53
C GLU A 43 -4.66 -12.74 -1.02
N GLN A 44 -5.68 -13.16 -0.24
CA GLN A 44 -6.61 -14.25 -0.56
C GLN A 44 -7.77 -13.83 -1.47
N SER A 45 -7.66 -12.70 -2.16
CA SER A 45 -8.69 -12.25 -3.08
C SER A 45 -8.82 -13.21 -4.27
N THR A 46 -10.04 -13.66 -4.54
CA THR A 46 -10.38 -14.48 -5.72
C THR A 46 -9.95 -13.80 -7.04
N PHE A 47 -10.00 -12.47 -7.11
CA PHE A 47 -9.52 -11.74 -8.30
C PHE A 47 -8.02 -11.93 -8.51
N LEU A 48 -7.20 -11.77 -7.47
CA LEU A 48 -5.74 -11.91 -7.57
C LEU A 48 -5.34 -13.36 -7.81
N GLU A 49 -6.00 -14.31 -7.13
CA GLU A 49 -5.81 -15.74 -7.37
C GLU A 49 -6.10 -16.09 -8.83
N ALA A 50 -7.23 -15.64 -9.37
CA ALA A 50 -7.55 -15.86 -10.77
C ALA A 50 -6.53 -15.22 -11.73
N LEU A 51 -6.18 -13.95 -11.50
CA LEU A 51 -5.28 -13.19 -12.36
C LEU A 51 -3.87 -13.80 -12.42
N PHE A 52 -3.34 -14.26 -11.29
CA PHE A 52 -1.94 -14.70 -11.19
C PHE A 52 -1.76 -16.22 -11.16
N GLN A 53 -2.70 -16.96 -10.57
CA GLN A 53 -2.58 -18.41 -10.33
C GLN A 53 -3.61 -19.24 -11.11
N GLY A 54 -4.66 -18.62 -11.65
CA GLY A 54 -5.73 -19.30 -12.37
C GLY A 54 -5.27 -19.98 -13.67
N SER A 55 -5.82 -21.15 -13.95
CA SER A 55 -5.63 -21.82 -15.24
C SER A 55 -6.57 -21.22 -16.29
N TRP A 56 -6.06 -20.31 -17.10
CA TRP A 56 -6.81 -19.69 -18.21
C TRP A 56 -6.85 -20.63 -19.43
N ASN A 57 -7.24 -21.89 -19.19
CA ASN A 57 -7.17 -23.02 -20.14
C ASN A 57 -8.22 -22.96 -21.27
N SER A 58 -8.95 -21.86 -21.40
CA SER A 58 -10.04 -21.67 -22.38
C SER A 58 -9.58 -21.12 -23.73
N GLY A 59 -8.30 -21.30 -24.08
CA GLY A 59 -7.72 -20.83 -25.34
C GLY A 59 -7.72 -19.30 -25.47
N VAL A 60 -7.85 -18.79 -26.70
CA VAL A 60 -7.78 -17.36 -27.02
C VAL A 60 -8.76 -16.51 -26.19
N TYR A 61 -9.96 -17.02 -25.91
CA TYR A 61 -10.95 -16.30 -25.10
C TYR A 61 -10.49 -16.12 -23.66
N GLY A 62 -9.93 -17.16 -23.03
CA GLY A 62 -9.39 -17.08 -21.67
C GLY A 62 -8.25 -16.08 -21.57
N GLN A 63 -7.35 -16.06 -22.56
CA GLN A 63 -6.25 -15.09 -22.63
C GLN A 63 -6.76 -13.65 -22.78
N PHE A 64 -7.77 -13.43 -23.62
CA PHE A 64 -8.39 -12.10 -23.79
C PHE A 64 -9.02 -11.60 -22.49
N VAL A 65 -9.77 -12.45 -21.79
CA VAL A 65 -10.39 -12.10 -20.50
C VAL A 65 -9.30 -11.78 -19.46
N ARG A 66 -8.25 -12.60 -19.37
CA ARG A 66 -7.11 -12.34 -18.48
C ARG A 66 -6.44 -11.00 -18.78
N ALA A 67 -6.18 -10.69 -20.06
CA ALA A 67 -5.57 -9.42 -20.47
C ALA A 67 -6.43 -8.23 -20.04
N ARG A 68 -7.75 -8.31 -20.22
CA ARG A 68 -8.69 -7.27 -19.76
C ARG A 68 -8.64 -7.07 -18.24
N HIS A 69 -8.59 -8.15 -17.46
CA HIS A 69 -8.46 -8.06 -16.00
C HIS A 69 -7.13 -7.47 -15.57
N TYR A 70 -6.04 -7.87 -16.24
CA TYR A 70 -4.73 -7.32 -15.97
C TYR A 70 -4.69 -5.82 -16.24
N VAL A 71 -5.19 -5.38 -17.41
CA VAL A 71 -5.31 -3.96 -17.75
C VAL A 71 -6.15 -3.21 -16.72
N ASN A 72 -7.31 -3.75 -16.31
CA ASN A 72 -8.14 -3.09 -15.31
C ASN A 72 -7.44 -2.98 -13.95
N HIS A 73 -6.67 -3.99 -13.54
CA HIS A 73 -5.84 -3.95 -12.34
C HIS A 73 -4.77 -2.85 -12.44
N LEU A 74 -4.03 -2.79 -13.55
CA LEU A 74 -3.03 -1.75 -13.80
C LEU A 74 -3.64 -0.34 -13.79
N ARG A 75 -4.85 -0.16 -14.33
CA ARG A 75 -5.57 1.12 -14.27
C ARG A 75 -5.87 1.54 -12.83
N GLN A 76 -6.25 0.60 -11.96
CA GLN A 76 -6.50 0.94 -10.55
C GLN A 76 -5.20 1.38 -9.88
N LEU A 77 -4.13 0.61 -10.08
CA LEU A 77 -2.81 0.93 -9.53
C LEU A 77 -2.30 2.28 -10.05
N HIS A 78 -2.50 2.59 -11.34
CA HIS A 78 -2.06 3.86 -11.92
C HIS A 78 -2.66 5.04 -11.18
N VAL A 79 -3.96 5.03 -10.93
CA VAL A 79 -4.63 6.10 -10.17
C VAL A 79 -4.08 6.23 -8.75
N LEU A 80 -3.84 5.12 -8.05
CA LEU A 80 -3.29 5.15 -6.69
C LEU A 80 -1.85 5.67 -6.64
N TYR A 81 -1.01 5.23 -7.57
CA TYR A 81 0.38 5.67 -7.65
C TYR A 81 0.49 7.12 -8.13
N GLU A 82 -0.36 7.58 -9.05
CA GLU A 82 -0.45 8.99 -9.42
C GLU A 82 -0.83 9.86 -8.23
N ALA A 83 -1.87 9.48 -7.48
CA ALA A 83 -2.29 10.20 -6.27
C ALA A 83 -1.17 10.26 -5.22
N PHE A 84 -0.51 9.12 -4.95
CA PHE A 84 0.62 9.05 -4.02
C PHE A 84 1.80 9.90 -4.48
N GLU A 85 2.18 9.81 -5.75
CA GLU A 85 3.32 10.55 -6.30
C GLU A 85 3.08 12.05 -6.39
N ALA A 86 1.83 12.48 -6.58
CA ALA A 86 1.43 13.88 -6.65
C ALA A 86 1.58 14.61 -5.31
N VAL A 87 1.45 13.91 -4.17
CA VAL A 87 1.58 14.53 -2.84
C VAL A 87 3.03 14.64 -2.36
N LEU A 88 3.96 13.85 -2.91
CA LEU A 88 5.37 13.81 -2.45
C LEU A 88 6.12 15.16 -2.48
N PRO A 89 5.89 16.08 -3.44
CA PRO A 89 6.51 17.40 -3.44
C PRO A 89 6.11 18.26 -2.24
N GLY A 90 4.92 18.05 -1.67
CA GLY A 90 4.43 18.78 -0.50
C GLY A 90 4.89 18.20 0.84
N VAL A 91 5.58 17.06 0.84
CA VAL A 91 6.07 16.43 2.08
C VAL A 91 7.37 17.10 2.53
N GLU A 92 7.37 17.61 3.76
CA GLU A 92 8.54 18.23 4.39
C GLU A 92 9.73 17.26 4.54
N GLU A 93 10.95 17.78 4.43
CA GLU A 93 12.17 16.98 4.56
C GLU A 93 12.28 16.33 5.94
N GLY A 94 12.65 15.05 5.98
CA GLY A 94 12.71 14.29 7.24
C GLY A 94 12.69 12.79 7.05
N ALA A 95 12.53 12.04 8.15
CA ALA A 95 12.45 10.58 8.10
C ALA A 95 11.23 10.10 7.29
N VAL A 96 10.09 10.78 7.44
CA VAL A 96 8.87 10.54 6.66
C VAL A 96 9.16 10.69 5.16
N ALA A 97 9.69 11.83 4.71
CA ALA A 97 10.05 12.04 3.31
C ALA A 97 11.04 11.00 2.78
N ARG A 98 12.07 10.61 3.56
CA ARG A 98 13.03 9.58 3.15
C ARG A 98 12.38 8.21 2.96
N MET A 99 11.37 7.87 3.75
CA MET A 99 10.58 6.65 3.59
C MET A 99 9.68 6.73 2.35
N LEU A 100 8.95 7.84 2.18
CA LEU A 100 8.00 8.00 1.08
C LEU A 100 8.67 8.14 -0.30
N ARG A 101 9.90 8.64 -0.35
CA ARG A 101 10.67 8.87 -1.59
C ARG A 101 11.61 7.72 -1.94
N LEU A 102 11.35 6.52 -1.44
CA LEU A 102 12.04 5.32 -1.94
C LEU A 102 11.84 5.22 -3.46
N PRO A 103 12.91 5.03 -4.25
CA PRO A 103 12.80 5.06 -5.72
C PRO A 103 11.89 3.95 -6.26
N GLU A 104 11.80 2.82 -5.54
CA GLU A 104 10.93 1.70 -5.91
C GLU A 104 9.44 2.04 -5.83
N LEU A 105 9.05 3.08 -5.09
CA LEU A 105 7.66 3.56 -4.99
C LEU A 105 7.26 4.50 -6.14
N ARG A 106 8.19 4.97 -6.98
CA ARG A 106 7.90 5.82 -8.14
C ARG A 106 7.52 4.96 -9.34
N ARG A 107 6.25 4.58 -9.45
CA ARG A 107 5.74 3.55 -10.40
C ARG A 107 4.68 4.07 -11.38
N ALA A 108 4.16 5.27 -11.24
CA ALA A 108 3.11 5.81 -12.12
C ALA A 108 3.55 5.76 -13.61
N SER A 109 4.77 6.18 -13.92
CA SER A 109 5.31 6.11 -15.29
C SER A 109 5.47 4.68 -15.83
N ALA A 110 5.86 3.73 -14.97
CA ALA A 110 5.98 2.32 -15.35
C ALA A 110 4.60 1.70 -15.63
N LEU A 111 3.60 2.04 -14.80
CA LEU A 111 2.21 1.65 -15.01
C LEU A 111 1.64 2.23 -16.30
N LEU A 112 1.95 3.50 -16.61
CA LEU A 112 1.54 4.12 -17.87
C LEU A 112 2.16 3.39 -19.07
N ALA A 113 3.44 3.05 -19.02
CA ALA A 113 4.12 2.31 -20.08
C ALA A 113 3.52 0.92 -20.30
N ASP A 114 3.19 0.20 -19.23
CA ASP A 114 2.51 -1.10 -19.33
C ASP A 114 1.10 -0.95 -19.93
N LEU A 115 0.34 0.06 -19.51
CA LEU A 115 -0.98 0.37 -20.08
C LEU A 115 -0.91 0.71 -21.56
N GLU A 116 0.08 1.50 -21.99
CA GLU A 116 0.33 1.82 -23.40
C GLU A 116 0.63 0.57 -24.23
N TRP A 117 1.42 -0.35 -23.67
CA TRP A 117 1.75 -1.60 -24.34
C TRP A 117 0.50 -2.48 -24.58
N PHE A 118 -0.37 -2.64 -23.57
CA PHE A 118 -1.57 -3.47 -23.70
C PHE A 118 -2.72 -2.79 -24.47
N CYS A 119 -2.87 -1.47 -24.37
CA CYS A 119 -4.04 -0.75 -24.91
C CYS A 119 -3.77 -0.04 -26.24
N GLY A 120 -2.50 0.19 -26.62
CA GLY A 120 -2.13 1.02 -27.76
C GLY A 120 -2.78 2.41 -27.72
N ASP A 121 -3.13 2.95 -28.89
CA ASP A 121 -3.76 4.27 -29.05
C ASP A 121 -5.21 4.32 -28.53
N THR A 122 -5.84 3.16 -28.29
CA THR A 122 -7.19 3.07 -27.71
C THR A 122 -7.17 3.30 -26.20
N ARG A 123 -6.73 4.49 -25.76
CA ARG A 123 -6.80 4.99 -24.38
C ARG A 123 -8.23 5.32 -23.93
N THR A 124 -9.22 4.49 -24.26
CA THR A 124 -10.54 5.08 -24.44
C THR A 124 -11.22 5.55 -23.17
N HIS A 125 -10.99 5.01 -21.96
CA HIS A 125 -11.45 5.70 -20.75
C HIS A 125 -10.57 5.41 -19.52
N PRO A 126 -10.17 6.43 -18.73
CA PRO A 126 -9.65 6.20 -17.39
C PRO A 126 -10.72 5.47 -16.58
N PHE A 127 -10.47 4.19 -16.31
CA PHE A 127 -11.36 3.35 -15.51
C PHE A 127 -10.76 3.21 -14.12
N ALA A 128 -11.41 3.84 -13.16
CA ALA A 128 -11.19 3.59 -11.74
C ALA A 128 -12.53 3.20 -11.12
N CYS A 129 -12.57 2.17 -10.29
CA CYS A 129 -13.76 1.91 -9.49
C CYS A 129 -13.96 2.97 -8.40
N ALA A 130 -15.11 2.95 -7.73
CA ALA A 130 -15.40 3.91 -6.67
C ALA A 130 -14.39 3.81 -5.52
N GLU A 131 -14.01 2.59 -5.15
CA GLU A 131 -13.06 2.26 -4.10
C GLU A 131 -11.67 2.83 -4.40
N THR A 132 -11.20 2.70 -5.65
CA THR A 132 -9.92 3.29 -6.09
C THR A 132 -9.95 4.81 -5.99
N ARG A 133 -11.04 5.47 -6.43
CA ARG A 133 -11.17 6.93 -6.34
C ARG A 133 -11.20 7.41 -4.89
N LEU A 134 -11.98 6.75 -4.04
CA LEU A 134 -12.03 7.05 -2.60
C LEU A 134 -10.67 6.84 -1.93
N HIS A 135 -9.89 5.84 -2.36
CA HIS A 135 -8.53 5.64 -1.84
C HIS A 135 -7.58 6.76 -2.27
N ALA A 136 -7.66 7.20 -3.53
CA ALA A 136 -6.88 8.32 -4.04
C ALA A 136 -7.25 9.63 -3.31
N GLU A 137 -8.54 9.88 -3.10
CA GLU A 137 -9.03 11.01 -2.28
C GLU A 137 -8.47 10.94 -0.86
N ARG A 138 -8.51 9.76 -0.22
CA ARG A 138 -7.94 9.57 1.11
C ARG A 138 -6.44 9.87 1.17
N ILE A 139 -5.67 9.51 0.12
CA ILE A 139 -4.24 9.84 0.03
C ILE A 139 -4.03 11.36 0.03
N HIS A 140 -4.87 12.12 -0.69
CA HIS A 140 -4.80 13.58 -0.70
C HIS A 140 -5.22 14.17 0.65
N GLU A 141 -6.31 13.69 1.25
CA GLU A 141 -6.76 14.12 2.58
C GLU A 141 -5.66 13.97 3.63
N VAL A 142 -5.05 12.78 3.73
CA VAL A 142 -4.00 12.55 4.73
C VAL A 142 -2.74 13.36 4.44
N ALA A 143 -2.44 13.66 3.17
CA ALA A 143 -1.31 14.51 2.83
C ALA A 143 -1.49 15.96 3.33
N GLU A 144 -2.74 16.44 3.41
CA GLU A 144 -3.06 17.78 3.89
C GLU A 144 -3.21 17.83 5.41
N GLU A 145 -3.92 16.85 6.00
CA GLU A 145 -4.33 16.89 7.40
C GLU A 145 -3.36 16.18 8.35
N ALA A 146 -2.72 15.10 7.91
CA ALA A 146 -1.93 14.21 8.75
C ALA A 146 -0.81 13.49 7.95
N PRO A 147 0.23 14.21 7.48
CA PRO A 147 1.20 13.68 6.51
C PRO A 147 1.96 12.43 6.97
N HIS A 148 2.10 12.20 8.27
CA HIS A 148 2.72 10.98 8.82
C HIS A 148 1.94 9.71 8.43
N LEU A 149 0.64 9.82 8.19
CA LEU A 149 -0.20 8.70 7.77
C LEU A 149 0.07 8.25 6.33
N LEU A 150 0.72 9.06 5.49
CA LEU A 150 1.16 8.63 4.15
C LEU A 150 2.07 7.40 4.19
N ILE A 151 2.79 7.19 5.29
CA ILE A 151 3.62 6.00 5.53
C ILE A 151 2.79 4.72 5.44
N ALA A 152 1.55 4.76 5.92
CA ALA A 152 0.64 3.62 5.89
C ALA A 152 0.33 3.18 4.45
N HIS A 153 0.06 4.14 3.56
CA HIS A 153 -0.24 3.88 2.15
C HIS A 153 1.00 3.38 1.40
N ALA A 154 2.15 4.01 1.62
CA ALA A 154 3.44 3.57 1.07
C ALA A 154 3.80 2.15 1.53
N TYR A 155 3.66 1.86 2.82
CA TYR A 155 3.87 0.52 3.39
C TYR A 155 2.96 -0.52 2.74
N ALA A 156 1.66 -0.22 2.64
CA ALA A 156 0.69 -1.12 2.02
C ALA A 156 1.06 -1.43 0.56
N ARG A 157 1.47 -0.42 -0.23
CA ARG A 157 1.95 -0.61 -1.62
C ARG A 157 3.23 -1.45 -1.68
N CYS A 158 4.21 -1.18 -0.81
CA CYS A 158 5.43 -2.00 -0.75
C CYS A 158 5.11 -3.49 -0.52
N VAL A 159 4.25 -3.78 0.45
CA VAL A 159 3.90 -5.16 0.81
C VAL A 159 3.08 -5.84 -0.28
N GLN A 160 2.10 -5.15 -0.86
CA GLN A 160 1.20 -5.75 -1.84
C GLN A 160 1.86 -5.91 -3.20
N ASP A 161 2.66 -4.92 -3.61
CA ASP A 161 3.13 -4.80 -5.00
C ASP A 161 4.61 -5.08 -5.12
N LEU A 162 5.46 -4.49 -4.27
CA LEU A 162 6.91 -4.63 -4.39
C LEU A 162 7.42 -5.96 -3.83
N TYR A 163 6.84 -6.46 -2.74
CA TYR A 163 7.26 -7.73 -2.17
C TYR A 163 6.90 -8.92 -3.05
N THR A 164 5.83 -8.78 -3.83
CA THR A 164 5.32 -9.82 -4.75
C THR A 164 5.79 -9.61 -6.19
N SER A 165 6.41 -8.47 -6.49
CA SER A 165 6.82 -8.03 -7.84
C SER A 165 7.62 -9.09 -8.61
N PRO A 166 8.71 -9.68 -8.07
CA PRO A 166 9.47 -10.69 -8.79
C PRO A 166 8.62 -11.88 -9.28
N GLN A 167 7.74 -12.38 -8.40
CA GLN A 167 6.86 -13.50 -8.72
C GLN A 167 5.77 -13.10 -9.71
N ARG A 168 5.13 -11.93 -9.51
CA ARG A 168 4.07 -11.43 -10.39
C ARG A 168 4.59 -11.12 -11.80
N SER A 169 5.78 -10.53 -11.90
CA SER A 169 6.46 -10.28 -13.18
C SER A 169 6.65 -11.58 -13.96
N LEU A 170 7.14 -12.63 -13.30
CA LEU A 170 7.32 -13.95 -13.92
C LEU A 170 6.00 -14.55 -14.40
N LEU A 171 4.96 -14.51 -13.56
CA LEU A 171 3.65 -15.08 -13.88
C LEU A 171 2.99 -14.37 -15.06
N ILE A 172 3.08 -13.04 -15.14
CA ILE A 172 2.51 -12.24 -16.23
C ILE A 172 3.32 -12.41 -17.51
N THR A 173 4.65 -12.45 -17.42
CA THR A 173 5.54 -12.73 -18.56
C THR A 173 5.21 -14.07 -19.20
N GLN A 174 5.06 -15.12 -18.39
CA GLN A 174 4.69 -16.45 -18.88
C GLN A 174 3.26 -16.48 -19.43
N ALA A 175 2.32 -15.76 -18.79
CA ALA A 175 0.91 -15.76 -19.16
C ALA A 175 0.62 -15.18 -20.54
N PHE A 176 1.36 -14.13 -20.91
CA PHE A 176 1.15 -13.38 -22.15
C PHE A 176 2.32 -13.54 -23.12
N GLU A 177 3.23 -14.47 -22.86
CA GLU A 177 4.41 -14.74 -23.70
C GLU A 177 5.21 -13.45 -24.00
N LEU A 178 5.43 -12.64 -22.96
CA LEU A 178 6.05 -11.32 -23.09
C LEU A 178 7.56 -11.44 -23.28
N ASP A 179 8.10 -10.61 -24.17
CA ASP A 179 9.54 -10.48 -24.41
C ASP A 179 10.04 -9.10 -23.98
N GLY A 180 11.32 -9.04 -23.58
CA GLY A 180 12.03 -7.77 -23.34
C GLY A 180 11.51 -6.93 -22.16
N GLY A 181 10.70 -7.51 -21.26
CA GLY A 181 10.18 -6.81 -20.08
C GLY A 181 9.10 -5.77 -20.36
N GLN A 182 8.54 -5.76 -21.58
CA GLN A 182 7.39 -4.92 -21.91
C GLN A 182 6.11 -5.46 -21.26
N GLY A 183 5.22 -4.58 -20.82
CA GLY A 183 3.97 -4.97 -20.17
C GLY A 183 4.13 -5.46 -18.71
N THR A 184 5.34 -5.41 -18.16
CA THR A 184 5.63 -5.73 -16.74
C THR A 184 6.56 -4.72 -16.07
N ALA A 185 6.75 -3.53 -16.64
CA ALA A 185 7.62 -2.49 -16.12
C ALA A 185 7.27 -2.11 -14.66
N PHE A 186 5.99 -2.15 -14.29
CA PHE A 186 5.52 -1.96 -12.92
C PHE A 186 6.21 -2.88 -11.93
N TYR A 187 6.32 -4.18 -12.26
CA TYR A 187 6.87 -5.21 -11.38
C TYR A 187 8.41 -5.30 -11.40
N ASN A 188 9.09 -4.48 -12.20
CA ASN A 188 10.55 -4.49 -12.31
C ASN A 188 11.24 -3.53 -11.32
N ALA A 189 10.50 -3.04 -10.32
CA ALA A 189 11.00 -2.09 -9.32
C ALA A 189 12.04 -2.70 -8.37
N VAL A 190 11.92 -4.00 -8.09
CA VAL A 190 12.80 -4.75 -7.19
C VAL A 190 13.21 -6.02 -7.90
N ALA A 191 14.51 -6.20 -8.15
CA ALA A 191 14.99 -7.42 -8.78
C ALA A 191 14.84 -8.62 -7.82
N PRO A 192 14.66 -9.86 -8.34
CA PRO A 192 14.50 -11.04 -7.50
C PRO A 192 15.62 -11.21 -6.44
N GLY A 193 16.88 -10.93 -6.80
CA GLY A 193 18.03 -11.01 -5.89
C GLY A 193 18.15 -9.86 -4.88
N GLU A 194 17.36 -8.80 -5.04
CA GLU A 194 17.41 -7.59 -4.21
C GLU A 194 16.24 -7.51 -3.22
N LEU A 195 15.25 -8.40 -3.33
CA LEU A 195 14.03 -8.34 -2.53
C LEU A 195 14.29 -8.32 -1.02
N GLN A 196 15.17 -9.20 -0.52
CA GLN A 196 15.50 -9.21 0.91
C GLN A 196 16.19 -7.91 1.37
N ALA A 197 17.08 -7.37 0.54
CA ALA A 197 17.74 -6.10 0.82
C ALA A 197 16.75 -4.93 0.81
N PHE A 198 15.78 -4.94 -0.11
CA PHE A 198 14.69 -3.97 -0.16
C PHE A 198 13.83 -4.03 1.11
N GLN A 199 13.41 -5.22 1.54
CA GLN A 199 12.62 -5.42 2.77
C GLN A 199 13.36 -4.90 4.01
N ALA A 200 14.65 -5.23 4.14
CA ALA A 200 15.48 -4.74 5.25
C ALA A 200 15.62 -3.22 5.24
N ARG A 201 15.81 -2.62 4.06
CA ARG A 201 15.89 -1.16 3.90
C ARG A 201 14.57 -0.48 4.22
N LEU A 202 13.43 -1.04 3.80
CA LEU A 202 12.11 -0.51 4.14
C LEU A 202 11.90 -0.52 5.66
N SER A 203 12.19 -1.64 6.34
CA SER A 203 12.08 -1.72 7.80
C SER A 203 12.97 -0.69 8.50
N ALA A 204 14.22 -0.54 8.06
CA ALA A 204 15.12 0.47 8.61
C ALA A 204 14.59 1.90 8.41
N ARG A 205 14.02 2.22 7.24
CA ARG A 205 13.40 3.54 6.98
C ARG A 205 12.16 3.79 7.83
N LEU A 206 11.33 2.77 8.05
CA LEU A 206 10.18 2.86 8.94
C LEU A 206 10.62 3.09 10.39
N ASP A 207 11.70 2.45 10.83
CA ASP A 207 12.20 2.54 12.20
C ASP A 207 12.97 3.84 12.49
N GLU A 208 13.40 4.57 11.44
CA GLU A 208 13.92 5.95 11.56
C GLU A 208 12.83 6.98 11.87
N VAL A 209 11.55 6.65 11.64
CA VAL A 209 10.44 7.58 11.81
C VAL A 209 10.05 7.68 13.28
N ALA A 210 10.43 8.79 13.90
CA ALA A 210 10.12 9.08 15.30
C ALA A 210 8.68 9.57 15.46
N LEU A 211 7.80 8.68 15.95
CA LEU A 211 6.39 8.97 16.24
C LEU A 211 6.08 8.70 17.71
N GLY A 212 5.13 9.45 18.26
CA GLY A 212 4.50 9.12 19.54
C GLY A 212 3.68 7.84 19.45
N GLU A 213 3.35 7.25 20.62
CA GLU A 213 2.59 6.00 20.68
C GLU A 213 1.25 6.08 19.92
N GLN A 214 0.55 7.21 20.06
CA GLN A 214 -0.72 7.49 19.40
C GLN A 214 -0.56 7.61 17.88
N GLU A 215 0.37 8.44 17.39
CA GLU A 215 0.59 8.62 15.95
C GLU A 215 0.98 7.31 15.27
N ALA A 216 1.86 6.52 15.89
CA ALA A 216 2.22 5.22 15.34
C ALA A 216 1.08 4.19 15.42
N GLN A 217 0.14 4.34 16.38
CA GLN A 217 -1.10 3.56 16.36
C GLN A 217 -2.04 3.99 15.22
N GLU A 218 -2.13 5.29 14.94
CA GLU A 218 -2.90 5.84 13.81
C GLU A 218 -2.34 5.33 12.48
N VAL A 219 -1.01 5.32 12.29
CA VAL A 219 -0.35 4.76 11.10
C VAL A 219 -0.73 3.28 10.90
N VAL A 220 -0.78 2.48 11.97
CA VAL A 220 -1.21 1.08 11.88
C VAL A 220 -2.69 0.96 11.50
N GLN A 221 -3.58 1.81 12.02
CA GLN A 221 -5.00 1.79 11.63
C GLN A 221 -5.21 2.24 10.19
N GLU A 222 -4.50 3.29 9.75
CA GLU A 222 -4.55 3.74 8.35
C GLU A 222 -4.02 2.65 7.41
N ALA A 223 -2.97 1.91 7.82
CA ALA A 223 -2.44 0.82 7.01
C ALA A 223 -3.46 -0.32 6.86
N ARG A 224 -4.17 -0.67 7.95
CA ARG A 224 -5.29 -1.62 7.89
C ARG A 224 -6.39 -1.15 6.94
N LEU A 225 -6.72 0.14 6.95
CA LEU A 225 -7.68 0.73 6.02
C LEU A 225 -7.19 0.57 4.57
N ALA A 226 -5.93 0.89 4.28
CA ALA A 226 -5.35 0.74 2.95
C ALA A 226 -5.39 -0.72 2.43
N PHE A 227 -5.13 -1.72 3.28
CA PHE A 227 -5.30 -3.14 2.92
C PHE A 227 -6.77 -3.52 2.71
N ARG A 228 -7.69 -3.02 3.54
CA ARG A 228 -9.13 -3.28 3.39
C ARG A 228 -9.65 -2.70 2.08
N ILE A 229 -9.27 -1.48 1.74
CA ILE A 229 -9.69 -0.85 0.47
C ILE A 229 -9.15 -1.64 -0.72
N GLN A 230 -7.91 -2.16 -0.66
CA GLN A 230 -7.43 -3.08 -1.70
C GLN A 230 -8.36 -4.29 -1.88
N GLY A 231 -8.78 -4.91 -0.77
CA GLY A 231 -9.73 -6.02 -0.82
C GLY A 231 -11.01 -5.65 -1.57
N LEU A 232 -11.59 -4.49 -1.26
CA LEU A 232 -12.80 -3.98 -1.92
C LEU A 232 -12.58 -3.68 -3.41
N ILE A 233 -11.43 -3.11 -3.78
CA ILE A 233 -11.05 -2.93 -5.19
C ILE A 233 -10.99 -4.28 -5.90
N CYS A 234 -10.39 -5.29 -5.29
CA CYS A 234 -10.33 -6.62 -5.88
C CYS A 234 -11.73 -7.27 -6.00
N ASP A 235 -12.60 -7.10 -5.00
CA ASP A 235 -13.98 -7.60 -5.03
C ASP A 235 -14.80 -6.94 -6.16
N GLU A 236 -14.60 -5.65 -6.41
CA GLU A 236 -15.17 -4.95 -7.56
C GLU A 236 -14.64 -5.52 -8.88
N LEU A 237 -13.32 -5.67 -9.02
CA LEU A 237 -12.71 -6.19 -10.24
C LEU A 237 -13.10 -7.65 -10.54
N ALA A 238 -13.42 -8.44 -9.51
CA ALA A 238 -13.94 -9.80 -9.66
C ALA A 238 -15.38 -9.84 -10.18
N ARG A 239 -16.22 -8.85 -9.89
CA ARG A 239 -17.63 -8.83 -10.36
C ARG A 239 -17.74 -8.72 -11.88
N ASP A 240 -16.75 -8.08 -12.52
CA ASP A 240 -16.67 -7.92 -13.97
C ASP A 240 -16.00 -9.11 -14.69
N ALA A 241 -15.76 -10.23 -14.00
CA ALA A 241 -15.01 -11.37 -14.51
C ALA A 241 -15.91 -12.55 -14.90
N PRO A 242 -16.39 -12.63 -16.16
CA PRO A 242 -17.14 -13.80 -16.62
C PRO A 242 -16.22 -15.04 -16.59
N GLY A 243 -16.48 -15.94 -15.65
CA GLY A 243 -15.72 -17.19 -15.46
C GLY A 243 -15.06 -17.36 -14.09
N LEU A 244 -15.10 -16.36 -13.20
CA LEU A 244 -14.66 -16.51 -11.80
C LEU A 244 -15.76 -17.01 -10.86
N SER A 245 -16.94 -17.29 -11.40
CA SER A 245 -18.00 -18.02 -10.70
C SER A 245 -17.72 -19.52 -10.79
N GLY A 246 -17.02 -20.04 -9.78
CA GLY A 246 -16.97 -21.45 -9.43
C GLY A 246 -17.58 -21.65 -8.06
#